data_AF-A0A1I2IJN1-F1
#
_entry.id   AF-A0A1I2IJN1-F1
#
_cell.length_a   1.000
_cell.length_b   1.000
_cell.length_c   1.000
_cell.angle_alpha   90.00
_cell.angle_beta   90.00
_cell.angle_gamma   90.00
#
_symmetry.space_group_name_H-M   'P 1'
#
loop_
_entity.id
_entity.type
_entity.pdbx_description
1 polymer ?
#
loop_
_entity_poly.entity_id
_entity_poly.type
_entity_poly.pdbx_seq_one_letter_code
_entity_poly.pdbx_strand_id
1 'polypeptide(L)' 'MSEIKHGRGYVYAIQYHIVWCVKYRHKILVEEIDVRLKEILVQIA' A
#
# COMPACT_ATOMS: atom_id res chain seq x y z
N MET A 1 -14.47 6.94 10.66
CA MET A 1 -15.33 5.74 10.55
C MET A 1 -14.76 4.87 9.45
N SER A 2 -14.46 3.61 9.73
CA SER A 2 -13.97 2.67 8.72
C SER A 2 -15.05 2.41 7.66
N GLU A 3 -14.66 2.37 6.39
CA GLU A 3 -15.57 2.01 5.30
C GLU A 3 -15.95 0.53 5.42
N ILE A 4 -17.26 0.25 5.42
CA ILE A 4 -17.78 -1.12 5.55
C ILE A 4 -18.11 -1.66 4.16
N LYS A 5 -17.44 -2.75 3.77
CA LYS A 5 -17.66 -3.46 2.50
C LYS A 5 -18.65 -4.61 2.71
N HIS A 6 -19.52 -4.85 1.73
CA HIS A 6 -20.50 -5.93 1.73
C HIS A 6 -20.25 -6.86 0.54
N GLY A 7 -20.13 -8.17 0.80
CA GLY A 7 -20.14 -9.23 -0.19
C GLY A 7 -21.48 -9.97 -0.20
N ARG A 8 -21.61 -11.00 -1.06
CA ARG A 8 -22.86 -11.77 -1.19
C ARG A 8 -23.35 -12.42 0.12
N GLY A 9 -22.46 -12.68 1.08
CA GLY A 9 -22.80 -13.30 2.37
C GLY A 9 -21.92 -12.86 3.53
N TYR A 10 -21.23 -11.73 3.43
CA TYR A 10 -20.33 -11.25 4.48
C TYR A 10 -20.22 -9.73 4.45
N VAL A 11 -19.96 -9.14 5.63
CA VAL A 11 -19.78 -7.70 5.82
C VAL A 11 -18.48 -7.52 6.59
N TYR A 12 -17.60 -6.63 6.13
CA TYR A 12 -16.26 -6.51 6.68
C TYR A 12 -15.71 -5.09 6.56
N ALA A 13 -14.76 -4.77 7.44
CA ALA A 13 -13.96 -3.55 7.40
C ALA A 13 -12.52 -3.93 7.77
N ILE A 14 -11.74 -4.36 6.77
CA ILE A 14 -10.40 -4.90 6.98
C ILE A 14 -9.38 -3.86 6.51
N GLN A 15 -8.48 -3.46 7.41
CA GLN A 15 -7.44 -2.46 7.17
C GLN A 15 -6.09 -3.04 7.59
N TYR A 16 -5.06 -2.81 6.79
CA TYR A 16 -3.72 -3.33 7.03
C TYR A 16 -2.71 -2.19 7.20
N HIS A 17 -1.81 -2.34 8.15
CA HIS A 17 -0.62 -1.49 8.26
C HIS A 17 0.59 -2.29 7.75
N ILE A 18 1.04 -1.98 6.53
CA ILE A 18 2.11 -2.71 5.84
C ILE A 18 3.34 -1.81 5.75
N VAL A 19 4.49 -2.32 6.20
CA VAL A 19 5.79 -1.64 6.14
C VAL A 19 6.82 -2.63 5.63
N TRP A 20 7.70 -2.19 4.72
CA TRP A 20 8.83 -2.97 4.23
C TRP A 20 10.08 -2.09 4.10
N CYS A 21 11.20 -2.71 3.72
CA CYS A 21 12.46 -1.99 3.47
C CYS A 21 13.11 -2.47 2.16
N VAL A 22 13.97 -1.64 1.58
CA VAL A 22 14.76 -2.03 0.41
C VAL A 22 15.87 -3.01 0.77
N LYS A 23 16.34 -3.75 -0.22
CA LYS A 23 17.49 -4.66 -0.06
C LYS A 23 18.69 -3.91 0.52
N TYR A 24 19.30 -4.48 1.56
CA TYR A 24 20.42 -3.91 2.32
C TYR A 24 20.17 -2.53 2.97
N ARG A 25 18.91 -2.08 3.08
CA ARG A 25 18.54 -0.78 3.68
C ARG A 25 19.21 0.43 3.02
N HIS A 26 19.56 0.35 1.74
CA HIS A 26 20.08 1.50 1.01
C HIS A 26 19.05 2.64 0.97
N LYS A 27 19.47 3.89 1.12
CA LYS A 27 18.56 5.05 1.08
C LYS A 27 18.27 5.48 -0.35
N ILE A 28 17.72 4.56 -1.16
CA ILE A 28 17.43 4.78 -2.59
C ILE A 28 16.01 5.29 -2.86
N LEU A 29 15.11 5.20 -1.89
CA LEU A 29 13.73 5.70 -2.03
C LEU A 29 13.71 7.20 -1.76
N VAL A 30 14.26 7.97 -2.68
CA VAL A 30 14.35 9.44 -2.64
C VAL A 30 14.00 10.00 -4.01
N GLU A 31 13.61 11.28 -4.04
CA GLU A 31 13.37 12.05 -5.27
C GLU A 31 12.43 11.33 -6.25
N GLU A 32 12.83 11.20 -7.51
CA GLU A 32 12.04 10.61 -8.59
C GLU A 32 11.73 9.12 -8.35
N ILE A 33 12.61 8.40 -7.64
CA ILE A 33 12.41 6.96 -7.34
C ILE A 33 11.22 6.78 -6.38
N ASP A 34 11.09 7.64 -5.37
CA ASP A 34 9.96 7.61 -4.44
C ASP A 34 8.64 7.92 -5.17
N VAL A 35 8.63 8.93 -6.04
CA VAL A 35 7.45 9.29 -6.84
C VAL A 35 7.02 8.12 -7.72
N ARG A 36 7.96 7.56 -8.49
CA ARG A 36 7.66 6.45 -9.41
C ARG A 36 7.21 5.19 -8.68
N LEU A 37 7.78 4.89 -7.51
CA LEU A 37 7.36 3.75 -6.70
C LEU A 37 5.92 3.91 -6.23
N LYS A 38 5.53 5.10 -5.75
CA LYS A 38 4.14 5.38 -5.33
C LYS A 38 3.16 5.23 -6.48
N GLU A 39 3.50 5.70 -7.68
CA GLU A 39 2.67 5.49 -8.88
C GLU A 39 2.44 4.02 -9.18
N ILE A 40 3.51 3.20 -9.17
CA ILE A 40 3.42 1.76 -9.42
C ILE A 40 2.55 1.07 -8.36
N LEU A 41 2.71 1.43 -7.08
CA LEU A 41 1.90 0.86 -6.00
C LEU A 41 0.41 1.18 -6.17
N VAL A 42 0.06 2.40 -6.58
CA VAL A 42 -1.33 2.80 -6.85
C VAL A 42 -1.89 2.10 -8.10
N GLN A 43 -1.07 1.76 -9.09
CA GLN A 43 -1.51 1.03 -10.28
C GLN A 43 -1.78 -0.46 -10.04
N ILE A 44 -1.08 -1.06 -9.08
CA ILE A 44 -1.24 -2.49 -8.74
C ILE A 44 -2.40 -2.70 -7.76
N ALA A 45 -2.65 -1.73 -6.88
CA ALA A 45 -3.75 -1.75 -5.90
C ALA A 45 -5.10 -1.42 -6.55
#